data_AF-A0A507ECB1-F1
#
_entry.id   AF-A0A507ECB1-F1
#
_cell.length_a   1.000
_cell.length_b   1.000
_cell.length_c   1.000
_cell.angle_alpha   90.00
_cell.angle_beta   90.00
_cell.angle_gamma   90.00
#
_symmetry.space_group_name_H-M   'P 1'
#
loop_
_entity.id
_entity.type
_entity.pdbx_description
1 polymer ?
#
loop_
_entity_poly.entity_id
_entity_poly.type
_entity_poly.pdbx_seq_one_letter_code
_entity_poly.pdbx_strand_id
1 'polypeptide(L)'
;MLLDPKREIDVNTLIREYLRYADYRSSVSAFDSECILKARIPQGDRDSTGSEDDAESQARLEEVQNRFVIAFRDGDRNEFFHLWDEHFPPDVVKSDPLYQKLEFQVSIYFAVFPIHPYVSKSSNQVLSVQQSMEAFKIFLETRGADLCKTTQFLSFYALPYVPDARQHPTFNEIFTERHVSELESRLIAFLGSALRSAHVPRILRILAGVDMRPVE
;
A
#
# COMPACT_ATOMS: atom_id res chain seq x y z
N MET A 1 31.94 7.83 25.63
CA MET A 1 31.70 9.23 25.24
C MET A 1 30.19 9.43 25.30
N LEU A 2 29.67 10.10 26.33
CA LEU A 2 28.22 10.37 26.39
C LEU A 2 27.88 11.34 25.26
N LEU A 3 26.88 11.00 24.44
CA LEU A 3 26.35 11.96 23.46
C LEU A 3 25.92 13.22 24.21
N ASP A 4 26.13 14.39 23.59
CA ASP A 4 25.54 15.62 24.09
C ASP A 4 24.02 15.42 24.23
N PRO A 5 23.41 15.77 25.38
CA PRO A 5 21.98 15.59 25.62
C PRO A 5 21.07 16.12 24.50
N LYS A 6 21.47 17.21 23.83
CA LYS A 6 20.71 17.77 22.70
C LYS A 6 20.82 16.90 21.46
N ARG A 7 22.02 16.41 21.15
CA ARG A 7 22.25 15.48 20.03
C ARG A 7 21.54 14.15 20.25
N GLU A 8 21.48 13.67 21.48
CA GLU A 8 20.74 12.45 21.83
C GLU A 8 19.24 12.64 21.60
N ILE A 9 18.68 13.81 21.92
CA ILE A 9 17.28 14.16 21.63
C ILE A 9 17.01 14.21 20.13
N ASP A 10 17.89 14.83 19.33
CA ASP A 10 17.75 14.90 17.87
C ASP A 10 17.77 13.49 17.24
N VAL A 11 18.68 12.64 17.70
CA VAL A 11 18.78 11.25 17.25
C VAL A 11 17.54 10.46 17.65
N ASN A 12 17.03 10.65 18.87
CA ASN A 12 15.81 9.99 19.31
C ASN A 12 14.58 10.43 18.50
N THR A 13 14.52 11.69 18.05
CA THR A 13 13.50 12.16 17.10
C THR A 13 13.56 11.43 15.77
N LEU A 14 14.75 11.32 15.18
CA LEU A 14 14.95 10.62 13.90
C LEU A 14 14.62 9.14 14.01
N ILE A 15 14.98 8.50 15.12
CA ILE A 15 14.67 7.10 15.41
C ILE A 15 13.15 6.94 15.56
N ARG A 16 12.48 7.80 16.34
CA ARG A 16 11.03 7.72 16.54
C ARG A 16 10.26 7.91 15.22
N GLU A 17 10.67 8.87 14.39
CA GLU A 17 10.12 9.10 13.05
C GLU A 17 10.23 7.83 12.18
N TYR A 18 11.39 7.18 12.18
CA TYR A 18 11.61 5.92 11.47
C TYR A 18 10.79 4.76 12.03
N LEU A 19 10.74 4.59 13.36
CA LEU A 19 9.97 3.53 14.00
C LEU A 19 8.47 3.67 13.69
N ARG A 20 7.96 4.92 13.59
CA ARG A 20 6.59 5.21 13.15
C ARG A 20 6.38 4.90 11.67
N TYR A 21 7.33 5.27 10.81
CA TYR A 21 7.30 4.93 9.38
C TYR A 21 7.32 3.41 9.12
N ALA A 22 8.12 2.66 9.86
CA ALA A 22 8.26 1.21 9.73
C ALA A 22 7.14 0.41 10.44
N ASP A 23 6.11 1.09 10.98
CA ASP A 23 4.98 0.54 11.74
C ASP A 23 5.39 -0.35 12.94
N TYR A 24 6.54 -0.09 13.56
CA TYR A 24 6.99 -0.81 14.76
C TYR A 24 6.30 -0.31 16.02
N ARG A 25 4.97 -0.50 16.11
CA ARG A 25 4.11 0.09 17.16
C ARG A 25 4.51 -0.28 18.58
N SER A 26 4.84 -1.55 18.82
CA SER A 26 5.32 -2.01 20.13
C SER A 26 6.65 -1.37 20.49
N SER A 27 7.55 -1.22 19.52
CA SER A 27 8.84 -0.57 19.69
C SER A 27 8.71 0.93 19.93
N VAL A 28 7.80 1.63 19.24
CA VAL A 28 7.53 3.06 19.50
C VAL A 28 7.05 3.27 20.93
N SER A 29 6.11 2.44 21.41
CA SER A 29 5.59 2.53 22.77
C SER A 29 6.66 2.27 23.85
N ALA A 30 7.52 1.27 23.63
CA ALA A 30 8.63 0.98 24.52
C ALA A 30 9.68 2.11 24.48
N PHE A 31 10.02 2.59 23.28
CA PHE A 31 11.01 3.64 23.04
C PHE A 31 10.60 4.98 23.66
N ASP A 32 9.33 5.36 23.53
CA ASP A 32 8.79 6.57 24.17
C ASP A 32 8.89 6.47 25.70
N SER A 33 8.56 5.30 26.27
CA SER A 33 8.67 5.06 27.71
C SER A 33 10.12 5.19 28.20
N GLU A 34 11.08 4.64 27.46
CA GLU A 34 12.50 4.75 27.79
C GLU A 34 13.04 6.18 27.65
N CYS A 35 12.61 6.91 26.62
CA CYS A 35 13.00 8.31 26.40
C CYS A 35 12.48 9.24 27.50
N ILE A 36 11.27 8.99 28.00
CA ILE A 36 10.68 9.70 29.14
C ILE A 36 11.49 9.41 30.41
N LEU A 37 11.79 8.14 30.69
CA LEU A 37 12.58 7.74 31.87
C LEU A 37 13.98 8.38 31.88
N LYS A 38 14.58 8.56 30.69
CA LYS A 38 15.90 9.19 30.56
C LYS A 38 15.87 10.73 30.48
N ALA A 39 14.70 11.35 30.49
CA ALA A 39 14.53 12.78 30.22
C ALA A 39 15.23 13.22 28.91
N ARG A 40 15.14 12.38 27.87
CA ARG A 40 15.67 12.59 26.50
C ARG A 40 14.56 12.45 25.48
N ILE A 41 13.48 13.16 25.74
CA ILE A 41 12.24 13.08 24.97
C ILE A 41 12.53 13.60 23.55
N PRO A 42 12.23 12.81 22.51
CA PRO A 42 12.23 13.26 21.12
C PRO A 42 11.58 14.63 20.97
N GLN A 43 12.27 15.57 20.33
CA GLN A 43 11.69 16.87 19.98
C GLN A 43 10.72 16.76 18.81
N GLY A 44 9.52 17.32 19.04
CA GLY A 44 8.31 17.34 18.21
C GLY A 44 7.13 17.23 19.19
N ASP A 45 6.49 18.29 19.68
CA ASP A 45 6.27 19.65 19.18
C ASP A 45 6.59 20.71 20.24
N ARG A 46 7.55 21.61 19.98
CA ARG A 46 7.74 22.82 20.79
C ARG A 46 7.99 24.10 19.99
N ASP A 47 7.53 24.14 18.74
CA ASP A 47 7.21 25.42 18.09
C ASP A 47 5.82 25.32 17.45
N SER A 48 5.06 26.37 17.66
CA SER A 48 3.61 26.47 17.47
C SER A 48 3.22 26.57 16.00
N THR A 49 2.67 25.47 15.43
CA THR A 49 1.57 25.42 14.41
C THR A 49 1.15 23.98 14.03
N GLY A 50 1.41 22.97 14.87
CA GLY A 50 1.19 21.54 14.55
C GLY A 50 -0.24 21.00 14.66
N SER A 51 -1.28 21.84 14.70
CA SER A 51 -2.67 21.36 14.75
C SER A 51 -3.34 21.36 13.38
N GLU A 52 -2.95 22.30 12.52
CA GLU A 52 -3.60 22.54 11.22
C GLU A 52 -2.86 21.81 10.10
N ASP A 53 -1.52 21.81 10.08
CA ASP A 53 -0.72 21.10 9.07
C ASP A 53 -0.83 19.56 9.19
N ASP A 54 -0.91 19.04 10.42
CA ASP A 54 -1.13 17.60 10.65
C ASP A 54 -2.57 17.20 10.32
N ALA A 55 -3.54 18.06 10.62
CA ALA A 55 -4.94 17.84 10.25
C ALA A 55 -5.16 17.95 8.74
N GLU A 56 -4.50 18.89 8.06
CA GLU A 56 -4.57 19.09 6.61
C GLU A 56 -3.83 17.97 5.86
N SER A 57 -2.66 17.56 6.36
CA SER A 57 -1.94 16.39 5.82
C SER A 57 -2.75 15.10 6.02
N GLN A 58 -3.38 14.94 7.19
CA GLN A 58 -4.25 13.80 7.46
C GLN A 58 -5.53 13.84 6.61
N ALA A 59 -6.16 15.00 6.44
CA ALA A 59 -7.32 15.16 5.56
C ALA A 59 -6.97 14.82 4.10
N ARG A 60 -5.79 15.21 3.63
CA ARG A 60 -5.30 14.88 2.28
C ARG A 60 -5.03 13.37 2.12
N LEU A 61 -4.47 12.72 3.14
CA LEU A 61 -4.29 11.26 3.15
C LEU A 61 -5.64 10.53 3.13
N GLU A 62 -6.61 11.00 3.91
CA GLU A 62 -7.97 10.47 3.93
C GLU A 62 -8.68 10.69 2.59
N GLU A 63 -8.47 11.83 1.92
CA GLU A 63 -8.99 12.10 0.58
C GLU A 63 -8.43 11.12 -0.46
N VAL A 64 -7.11 10.90 -0.48
CA VAL A 64 -6.47 9.92 -1.36
C VAL A 64 -6.99 8.52 -1.09
N GLN A 65 -7.10 8.13 0.19
CA GLN A 65 -7.64 6.83 0.57
C GLN A 65 -9.09 6.66 0.09
N ASN A 66 -9.93 7.69 0.24
CA ASN A 66 -11.31 7.68 -0.23
C ASN A 66 -11.38 7.55 -1.75
N ARG A 67 -10.51 8.24 -2.50
CA ARG A 67 -10.43 8.09 -3.96
C ARG A 67 -10.10 6.65 -4.39
N PHE A 68 -9.15 6.00 -3.72
CA PHE A 68 -8.85 4.58 -3.97
C PHE A 68 -10.07 3.68 -3.71
N VAL A 69 -10.76 3.88 -2.59
CA VAL A 69 -11.94 3.07 -2.21
C VAL A 69 -13.10 3.28 -3.18
N ILE A 70 -13.34 4.52 -3.62
CA ILE A 70 -14.35 4.85 -4.63
C ILE A 70 -14.01 4.15 -5.95
N ALA A 71 -12.78 4.31 -6.45
CA ALA A 71 -12.34 3.65 -7.68
C ALA A 71 -12.44 2.12 -7.62
N PHE A 72 -12.12 1.53 -6.47
CA PHE A 72 -12.30 0.09 -6.22
C PHE A 72 -13.77 -0.33 -6.31
N ARG A 73 -14.67 0.39 -5.62
CA ARG A 73 -16.12 0.07 -5.59
C ARG A 73 -16.82 0.29 -6.93
N ASP A 74 -16.39 1.32 -7.66
CA ASP A 74 -16.97 1.67 -8.97
C ASP A 74 -16.40 0.83 -10.12
N GLY A 75 -15.31 0.11 -9.88
CA GLY A 75 -14.64 -0.69 -10.91
C GLY A 75 -13.77 0.14 -11.85
N ASP A 76 -13.43 1.38 -11.48
CA ASP A 76 -12.56 2.25 -12.27
C ASP A 76 -11.10 1.81 -12.10
N ARG A 77 -10.73 0.83 -12.92
CA ARG A 77 -9.37 0.30 -12.98
C ARG A 77 -8.34 1.38 -13.33
N ASN A 78 -8.69 2.31 -14.22
CA ASN A 78 -7.72 3.27 -14.74
C ASN A 78 -7.36 4.30 -13.67
N GLU A 79 -8.37 4.85 -12.99
CA GLU A 79 -8.16 5.75 -11.86
C GLU A 79 -7.41 5.04 -10.72
N PHE A 80 -7.79 3.80 -10.40
CA PHE A 80 -7.14 3.03 -9.35
C PHE A 80 -5.63 2.86 -9.61
N PHE A 81 -5.24 2.38 -10.80
CA PHE A 81 -3.83 2.14 -11.10
C PHE A 81 -3.04 3.43 -11.37
N HIS A 82 -3.70 4.51 -11.80
CA HIS A 82 -3.07 5.82 -11.85
C HIS A 82 -2.66 6.28 -10.45
N LEU A 83 -3.58 6.21 -9.48
CA LEU A 83 -3.29 6.51 -8.07
C LEU A 83 -2.24 5.56 -7.48
N TRP A 84 -2.31 4.28 -7.83
CA TRP A 84 -1.34 3.29 -7.39
C TRP A 84 0.07 3.63 -7.84
N ASP A 85 0.26 3.95 -9.12
CA ASP A 85 1.58 4.28 -9.67
C ASP A 85 2.08 5.65 -9.19
N GLU A 86 1.18 6.60 -8.88
CA GLU A 86 1.51 7.91 -8.31
C GLU A 86 2.04 7.80 -6.87
N HIS A 87 1.42 6.95 -6.05
CA HIS A 87 1.77 6.82 -4.62
C HIS A 87 2.76 5.68 -4.32
N PHE A 88 2.84 4.69 -5.21
CA PHE A 88 3.69 3.50 -5.02
C PHE A 88 4.54 3.25 -6.28
N PRO A 89 5.74 3.86 -6.36
CA PRO A 89 6.62 3.68 -7.50
C PRO A 89 6.98 2.21 -7.72
N PRO A 90 7.18 1.76 -8.98
CA PRO A 90 7.46 0.36 -9.31
C PRO A 90 8.66 -0.25 -8.58
N ASP A 91 9.64 0.58 -8.22
CA ASP A 91 10.85 0.14 -7.51
C ASP A 91 10.55 -0.25 -6.05
N VAL A 92 9.60 0.42 -5.40
CA VAL A 92 9.11 0.08 -4.06
C VAL A 92 8.26 -1.18 -4.12
N VAL A 93 7.38 -1.28 -5.11
CA VAL A 93 6.50 -2.44 -5.33
C VAL A 93 7.32 -3.71 -5.60
N LYS A 94 8.42 -3.62 -6.38
CA LYS A 94 9.32 -4.76 -6.63
C LYS A 94 10.03 -5.27 -5.36
N SER A 95 10.23 -4.42 -4.37
CA SER A 95 10.95 -4.78 -3.14
C SER A 95 10.05 -5.40 -2.07
N ASP A 96 8.74 -5.15 -2.09
CA ASP A 96 7.82 -5.57 -1.03
C ASP A 96 6.80 -6.63 -1.51
N PRO A 97 6.90 -7.88 -1.04
CA PRO A 97 5.97 -8.96 -1.39
C PRO A 97 4.50 -8.67 -1.03
N LEU A 98 4.23 -7.82 -0.03
CA LEU A 98 2.87 -7.46 0.36
C LEU A 98 2.21 -6.57 -0.69
N TYR A 99 2.96 -5.63 -1.28
CA TYR A 99 2.49 -4.75 -2.35
C TYR A 99 2.15 -5.57 -3.58
N GLN A 100 3.07 -6.43 -4.00
CA GLN A 100 2.88 -7.30 -5.16
C GLN A 100 1.63 -8.17 -5.00
N LYS A 101 1.48 -8.81 -3.83
CA LYS A 101 0.34 -9.67 -3.55
C LYS A 101 -0.99 -8.92 -3.63
N LEU A 102 -1.05 -7.72 -3.06
CA LEU A 102 -2.27 -6.92 -3.08
C LEU A 102 -2.58 -6.40 -4.49
N GLU A 103 -1.57 -5.90 -5.20
CA GLU A 103 -1.68 -5.47 -6.60
C GLU A 103 -2.23 -6.60 -7.49
N PHE A 104 -1.76 -7.83 -7.28
CA PHE A 104 -2.24 -9.01 -8.00
C PHE A 104 -3.69 -9.34 -7.68
N GLN A 105 -4.08 -9.33 -6.40
CA GLN A 105 -5.46 -9.59 -5.98
C GLN A 105 -6.43 -8.53 -6.52
N VAL A 106 -6.03 -7.26 -6.48
CA VAL A 106 -6.82 -6.17 -7.06
C VAL A 106 -6.89 -6.26 -8.58
N SER A 107 -5.81 -6.68 -9.24
CA SER A 107 -5.80 -6.92 -10.69
C SER A 107 -6.77 -8.03 -11.10
N ILE A 108 -6.84 -9.12 -10.34
CA ILE A 108 -7.86 -10.17 -10.55
C ILE A 108 -9.26 -9.61 -10.37
N TYR A 109 -9.49 -8.85 -9.29
CA TYR A 109 -10.78 -8.25 -9.01
C TYR A 109 -11.29 -7.38 -10.17
N PHE A 110 -10.46 -6.49 -10.70
CA PHE A 110 -10.83 -5.67 -11.87
C PHE A 110 -11.03 -6.50 -13.15
N ALA A 111 -10.34 -7.62 -13.31
CA ALA A 111 -10.55 -8.53 -14.43
C ALA A 111 -11.95 -9.16 -14.42
N VAL A 112 -12.41 -9.57 -13.22
CA VAL A 112 -13.71 -10.23 -13.04
C VAL A 112 -14.85 -9.29 -12.71
N PHE A 113 -14.56 -8.02 -12.41
CA PHE A 113 -15.55 -6.99 -12.05
C PHE A 113 -16.77 -6.97 -12.99
N PRO A 114 -16.63 -6.98 -14.33
CA PRO A 114 -17.78 -6.89 -15.25
C PRO A 114 -18.76 -8.07 -15.17
N ILE A 115 -18.27 -9.23 -14.71
CA ILE A 115 -19.02 -10.48 -14.59
C ILE A 115 -19.34 -10.85 -13.14
N HIS A 116 -18.95 -10.03 -12.17
CA HIS A 116 -19.09 -10.31 -10.74
C HIS A 116 -20.54 -10.13 -10.26
N PRO A 117 -21.17 -11.13 -9.61
CA PRO A 117 -22.60 -11.08 -9.26
C PRO A 117 -22.96 -10.13 -8.11
N TYR A 118 -22.04 -9.86 -7.19
CA TYR A 118 -22.28 -9.06 -5.98
C TYR A 118 -21.79 -7.61 -6.07
N VAL A 119 -21.41 -7.16 -7.27
CA VAL A 119 -20.88 -5.81 -7.46
C VAL A 119 -21.84 -5.03 -8.33
N SER A 120 -22.22 -3.83 -7.86
CA SER A 120 -23.12 -2.96 -8.59
C SER A 120 -22.40 -2.34 -9.78
N LYS A 121 -23.00 -2.40 -10.97
CA LYS A 121 -22.57 -1.65 -12.15
C LYS A 121 -22.99 -0.18 -12.00
N SER A 122 -22.61 0.47 -10.91
CA SER A 122 -22.94 1.88 -10.67
C SER A 122 -22.20 2.82 -11.62
N SER A 123 -21.13 2.33 -12.26
CA SER A 123 -20.39 3.09 -13.25
C SER A 123 -21.17 3.20 -14.57
N ASN A 124 -21.28 4.43 -15.10
CA ASN A 124 -21.71 4.73 -16.47
C ASN A 124 -20.75 4.14 -17.53
N GLN A 125 -19.65 3.52 -17.11
CA GLN A 125 -18.68 2.86 -17.97
C GLN A 125 -19.13 1.41 -18.22
N VAL A 126 -19.54 1.13 -19.45
CA VAL A 126 -19.77 -0.24 -19.91
C VAL A 126 -18.42 -0.94 -19.99
N LEU A 127 -17.94 -1.50 -18.88
CA LEU A 127 -16.71 -2.28 -18.84
C LEU A 127 -16.94 -3.58 -19.62
N SER A 128 -16.24 -3.75 -20.75
CA SER A 128 -16.32 -5.01 -21.49
C SER A 128 -15.46 -6.07 -20.82
N VAL A 129 -16.02 -7.28 -20.67
CA VAL A 129 -15.30 -8.44 -20.12
C VAL A 129 -13.99 -8.67 -20.87
N GLN A 130 -14.03 -8.53 -22.20
CA GLN A 130 -12.86 -8.72 -23.06
C GLN A 130 -11.75 -7.71 -22.76
N GLN A 131 -12.08 -6.41 -22.60
CA GLN A 131 -11.06 -5.40 -22.27
C GLN A 131 -10.48 -5.62 -20.88
N SER A 132 -11.31 -5.97 -19.89
CA SER A 132 -10.83 -6.26 -18.52
C SER A 132 -9.90 -7.48 -18.50
N MET A 133 -10.22 -8.54 -19.25
CA MET A 133 -9.38 -9.74 -19.36
C MET A 133 -8.09 -9.48 -20.14
N GLU A 134 -8.12 -8.68 -21.22
CA GLU A 134 -6.92 -8.30 -21.96
C GLU A 134 -5.99 -7.43 -21.10
N ALA A 135 -6.54 -6.47 -20.35
CA ALA A 135 -5.77 -5.65 -19.43
C ALA A 135 -5.12 -6.49 -18.31
N PHE A 136 -5.82 -7.52 -17.83
CA PHE A 136 -5.26 -8.47 -16.86
C PHE A 136 -4.16 -9.35 -17.49
N LYS A 137 -4.33 -9.79 -18.74
CA LYS A 137 -3.30 -10.51 -19.47
C LYS A 137 -2.01 -9.70 -19.61
N ILE A 138 -2.10 -8.42 -19.99
CA ILE A 138 -0.94 -7.51 -20.05
C ILE A 138 -0.27 -7.39 -18.67
N PHE A 139 -1.06 -7.31 -17.60
CA PHE A 139 -0.52 -7.28 -16.24
C PHE A 139 0.25 -8.58 -15.89
N LEU A 140 -0.30 -9.75 -16.23
CA LEU A 140 0.36 -11.05 -16.00
C LEU A 140 1.70 -11.17 -16.75
N GLU A 141 1.79 -10.60 -17.95
CA GLU A 141 3.00 -10.61 -18.78
C GLU A 141 4.06 -9.58 -18.34
N THR A 142 3.68 -8.63 -17.48
CA THR A 142 4.55 -7.54 -17.01
C THR A 142 4.83 -7.62 -15.51
N ARG A 143 4.02 -6.93 -14.68
CA ARG A 143 4.21 -6.80 -13.23
C ARG A 143 3.86 -8.09 -12.47
N GLY A 144 2.89 -8.85 -12.97
CA GLY A 144 2.42 -10.09 -12.34
C GLY A 144 3.27 -11.34 -12.62
N ALA A 145 4.25 -11.24 -13.52
CA ALA A 145 5.00 -12.39 -14.03
C ALA A 145 5.76 -13.16 -12.93
N ASP A 146 6.30 -12.45 -11.93
CA ASP A 146 7.06 -13.08 -10.84
C ASP A 146 6.15 -13.79 -9.84
N LEU A 147 4.98 -13.22 -9.54
CA LEU A 147 4.01 -13.84 -8.62
C LEU A 147 3.33 -15.07 -9.22
N CYS A 148 3.13 -15.11 -10.54
CA CYS A 148 2.61 -16.30 -11.22
C CYS A 148 3.53 -17.52 -11.14
N LYS A 149 4.79 -17.37 -10.72
CA LYS A 149 5.70 -18.49 -10.44
C LYS A 149 5.40 -19.17 -9.10
N THR A 150 4.63 -18.52 -8.23
CA THR A 150 4.19 -19.06 -6.95
C THR A 150 2.97 -19.96 -7.15
N THR A 151 2.97 -21.14 -6.53
CA THR A 151 1.92 -22.17 -6.69
C THR A 151 0.50 -21.69 -6.40
N GLN A 152 0.35 -20.64 -5.57
CA GLN A 152 -0.95 -20.07 -5.21
C GLN A 152 -1.56 -19.17 -6.29
N PHE A 153 -0.76 -18.59 -7.19
CA PHE A 153 -1.23 -17.63 -8.20
C PHE A 153 -1.16 -18.16 -9.63
N LEU A 154 -0.48 -19.28 -9.83
CA LEU A 154 -0.30 -19.91 -11.15
C LEU A 154 -1.63 -20.21 -11.85
N SER A 155 -2.65 -20.63 -11.12
CA SER A 155 -3.98 -20.93 -11.67
C SER A 155 -4.67 -19.72 -12.30
N PHE A 156 -4.36 -18.50 -11.83
CA PHE A 156 -4.94 -17.27 -12.37
C PHE A 156 -4.33 -16.85 -13.72
N TYR A 157 -3.22 -17.47 -14.15
CA TYR A 157 -2.69 -17.27 -15.50
C TYR A 157 -3.65 -17.77 -16.58
N ALA A 158 -4.47 -18.78 -16.24
CA ALA A 158 -5.49 -19.29 -17.14
C ALA A 158 -6.75 -18.40 -17.20
N LEU A 159 -6.95 -17.49 -16.23
CA LEU A 159 -8.20 -16.74 -16.06
C LEU A 159 -8.63 -15.97 -17.33
N PRO A 160 -7.75 -15.25 -18.06
CA PRO A 160 -8.13 -14.57 -19.30
C PRO A 160 -8.60 -15.51 -20.43
N TYR A 161 -8.19 -16.77 -20.37
CA TYR A 161 -8.44 -17.77 -21.42
C TYR A 161 -9.65 -18.66 -21.11
N VAL A 162 -10.22 -18.58 -19.90
CA VAL A 162 -11.37 -19.38 -19.51
C VAL A 162 -12.66 -18.71 -19.99
N PRO A 163 -13.43 -19.36 -20.89
CA PRO A 163 -14.62 -18.75 -21.49
C PRO A 163 -15.75 -18.50 -20.48
N ASP A 164 -15.82 -19.28 -19.39
CA ASP A 164 -16.76 -19.06 -18.28
C ASP A 164 -16.07 -19.18 -16.92
N ALA A 165 -15.37 -18.10 -16.53
CA ALA A 165 -14.62 -18.05 -15.27
C ALA A 165 -15.51 -18.28 -14.04
N ARG A 166 -16.82 -17.98 -14.12
CA ARG A 166 -17.77 -18.09 -12.99
C ARG A 166 -18.13 -19.52 -12.64
N GLN A 167 -18.09 -20.42 -13.62
CA GLN A 167 -18.43 -21.84 -13.42
C GLN A 167 -17.22 -22.70 -13.08
N HIS A 168 -16.02 -22.12 -13.16
CA HIS A 168 -14.79 -22.85 -12.95
C HIS A 168 -14.47 -23.01 -11.45
N PRO A 169 -14.37 -24.25 -10.91
CA PRO A 169 -14.24 -24.51 -9.48
C PRO A 169 -13.07 -23.78 -8.81
N THR A 170 -11.98 -23.60 -9.55
CA THR A 170 -10.77 -22.90 -9.09
C THR A 170 -10.99 -21.42 -8.77
N PHE A 171 -11.99 -20.78 -9.39
CA PHE A 171 -12.23 -19.34 -9.26
C PHE A 171 -13.50 -19.02 -8.46
N ASN A 172 -14.22 -20.02 -7.95
CA ASN A 172 -15.46 -19.77 -7.20
C ASN A 172 -15.27 -18.80 -6.03
N GLU A 173 -14.13 -18.87 -5.33
CA GLU A 173 -13.84 -18.01 -4.18
C GLU A 173 -13.81 -16.52 -4.55
N ILE A 174 -13.26 -16.16 -5.73
CA ILE A 174 -13.13 -14.76 -6.15
C ILE A 174 -14.47 -14.12 -6.59
N PHE A 175 -15.52 -14.93 -6.75
CA PHE A 175 -16.88 -14.48 -7.08
C PHE A 175 -17.80 -14.35 -5.86
N THR A 176 -17.26 -14.45 -4.65
CA THR A 176 -18.04 -14.35 -3.40
C THR A 176 -18.08 -12.91 -2.88
N GLU A 177 -19.20 -12.50 -2.30
CA GLU A 177 -19.32 -11.21 -1.58
C GLU A 177 -18.29 -11.07 -0.45
N ARG A 178 -17.99 -12.21 0.22
CA ARG A 178 -16.96 -12.29 1.25
C ARG A 178 -15.59 -11.87 0.71
N HIS A 179 -15.21 -12.36 -0.48
CA HIS A 179 -13.92 -12.03 -1.08
C HIS A 179 -13.80 -10.52 -1.38
N VAL A 180 -14.87 -9.91 -1.91
CA VAL A 180 -14.91 -8.46 -2.16
C VAL A 180 -14.72 -7.68 -0.86
N SER A 181 -15.49 -8.00 0.18
CA SER A 181 -15.39 -7.35 1.49
C SER A 181 -14.02 -7.52 2.15
N GLU A 182 -13.44 -8.73 2.08
CA GLU A 182 -12.10 -9.00 2.62
C GLU A 182 -11.00 -8.27 1.84
N LEU A 183 -11.10 -8.21 0.50
CA LEU A 183 -10.14 -7.50 -0.34
C LEU A 183 -10.20 -5.99 -0.09
N GLU A 184 -11.40 -5.42 0.01
CA GLU A 184 -11.59 -4.01 0.35
C GLU A 184 -11.00 -3.68 1.73
N SER A 185 -11.29 -4.51 2.73
CA SER A 185 -10.76 -4.31 4.09
C SER A 185 -9.23 -4.38 4.12
N ARG A 186 -8.63 -5.31 3.36
CA ARG A 186 -7.17 -5.41 3.20
C ARG A 186 -6.59 -4.19 2.50
N LEU A 187 -7.24 -3.72 1.44
CA LEU A 187 -6.84 -2.51 0.72
C LEU A 187 -6.87 -1.28 1.64
N ILE A 188 -7.96 -1.09 2.40
CA ILE A 188 -8.10 0.04 3.34
C ILE A 188 -7.01 -0.03 4.42
N ALA A 189 -6.78 -1.19 5.02
CA ALA A 189 -5.75 -1.37 6.03
C ALA A 189 -4.34 -1.10 5.46
N PHE A 190 -4.08 -1.58 4.25
CA PHE A 190 -2.84 -1.36 3.53
C PHE A 190 -2.62 0.12 3.21
N LEU A 191 -3.59 0.80 2.58
CA LEU A 191 -3.51 2.23 2.25
C LEU A 191 -3.30 3.07 3.51
N GLY A 192 -3.98 2.73 4.60
CA GLY A 192 -3.74 3.39 5.88
C GLY A 192 -2.26 3.29 6.28
N SER A 193 -1.67 2.10 6.22
CA SER A 193 -0.25 1.93 6.59
C SER A 193 0.69 2.60 5.58
N ALA A 194 0.48 2.33 4.30
CA ALA A 194 1.37 2.69 3.19
C ALA A 194 1.35 4.19 2.85
N LEU A 195 0.20 4.85 2.93
CA LEU A 195 0.10 6.29 2.72
C LEU A 195 0.63 7.07 3.93
N ARG A 196 0.47 6.54 5.15
CA ARG A 196 1.12 7.12 6.34
C ARG A 196 2.64 6.98 6.30
N SER A 197 3.15 5.88 5.73
CA SER A 197 4.58 5.71 5.50
C SER A 197 5.09 6.46 4.27
N ALA A 198 4.26 6.99 3.37
CA ALA A 198 4.75 7.79 2.23
C ALA A 198 5.53 9.07 2.64
N HIS A 199 5.51 9.45 3.93
CA HIS A 199 6.46 10.41 4.50
C HIS A 199 7.81 9.73 4.78
N VAL A 200 8.71 9.76 3.80
CA VAL A 200 10.08 9.21 3.93
C VAL A 200 10.81 9.84 5.13
N PRO A 201 11.24 9.05 6.13
CA PRO A 201 11.89 9.56 7.33
C PRO A 201 13.17 10.31 6.99
N ARG A 202 13.42 11.39 7.73
CA ARG A 202 14.66 12.19 7.60
C ARG A 202 15.91 11.33 7.71
N ILE A 203 15.90 10.27 8.53
CA ILE A 203 17.06 9.38 8.68
C ILE A 203 17.42 8.65 7.38
N LEU A 204 16.43 8.26 6.56
CA LEU A 204 16.67 7.63 5.26
C LEU A 204 17.23 8.62 4.25
N ARG A 205 16.78 9.88 4.30
CA ARG A 205 17.35 10.97 3.48
C ARG A 205 18.81 11.27 3.85
N ILE A 206 19.13 11.23 5.14
CA ILE A 206 20.51 11.40 5.63
C ILE A 206 21.38 10.24 5.14
N LEU A 207 20.91 9.00 5.24
CA LEU A 207 21.66 7.83 4.74
C LEU A 207 21.85 7.84 3.22
N ALA A 208 20.86 8.29 2.45
CA ALA A 208 20.96 8.39 1.01
C ALA A 208 21.90 9.54 0.55
N GLY A 209 22.04 10.60 1.34
CA GLY A 209 22.95 11.71 1.07
C GLY A 209 24.38 11.49 1.58
N VAL A 210 24.59 10.48 2.42
CA VAL A 210 25.91 10.06 2.90
C VAL A 210 26.33 8.87 2.02
N ASP A 211 27.02 9.18 0.94
CA ASP A 211 27.67 8.23 0.03
C ASP A 211 28.43 7.16 0.85
N MET A 212 27.78 6.02 1.09
CA MET A 212 28.42 4.86 1.68
C MET A 212 29.33 4.29 0.60
N ARG A 213 30.56 4.81 0.51
CA ARG A 213 31.64 4.08 -0.15
C ARG A 213 31.64 2.68 0.44
N PRO A 214 31.67 1.63 -0.39
CA PRO A 214 31.81 0.28 0.12
C PRO A 214 33.08 0.23 0.96
N VAL A 215 32.92 -0.21 2.21
CA VAL A 215 34.06 -0.55 3.06
C VAL A 215 34.67 -1.81 2.43
N GLU A 216 35.78 -1.64 1.72
CA GLU A 216 36.70 -2.72 1.32
C GLU A 216 37.28 -3.44 2.54
#